data_AF-A0A928HL37-F1
#
_entry.id   AF-A0A928HL37-F1
#
_cell.length_a   1.000
_cell.length_b   1.000
_cell.length_c   1.000
_cell.angle_alpha   90.00
_cell.angle_beta   90.00
_cell.angle_gamma   90.00
#
_symmetry.space_group_name_H-M   'P 1'
#
loop_
_entity.id
_entity.type
_entity.pdbx_description
1 polymer ?
#
loop_
_entity_poly.entity_id
_entity_poly.type
_entity_poly.pdbx_seq_one_letter_code
_entity_poly.pdbx_strand_id
1 'polypeptide(L)'
;MEIFLFIALFFIYVLTAFTVPEVIVKRVWILAYVSAFIITAVSILFISTSKQTVLMQESQLNWYYFLYLFGSMSLILGLINVWIYRKDLLKIFSSSEQTEN
;
A
#
# COMPACT_ATOMS: atom_id res chain seq x y z
N MET A 1 -15.68 -3.66 2.86
CA MET A 1 -15.38 -2.21 2.98
C MET A 1 -14.19 -1.81 2.12
N GLU A 2 -13.34 -2.76 1.73
CA GLU A 2 -12.12 -2.54 0.95
C GLU A 2 -12.40 -1.94 -0.44
N ILE A 3 -13.55 -2.25 -1.05
CA ILE A 3 -13.95 -1.69 -2.36
C ILE A 3 -14.07 -0.16 -2.30
N PHE A 4 -14.62 0.40 -1.21
CA PHE A 4 -14.78 1.84 -1.04
C PHE A 4 -13.42 2.50 -0.84
N LEU A 5 -12.52 1.84 -0.10
CA LEU A 5 -11.15 2.30 0.12
C LEU A 5 -10.36 2.28 -1.19
N PHE A 6 -10.53 1.22 -2.00
CA PHE A 6 -9.95 1.13 -3.34
C PHE A 6 -10.44 2.25 -4.25
N ILE A 7 -11.75 2.46 -4.33
CA ILE A 7 -12.35 3.52 -5.14
C ILE A 7 -11.89 4.90 -4.68
N ALA A 8 -11.84 5.15 -3.36
CA ALA A 8 -11.39 6.43 -2.82
C ALA A 8 -9.91 6.70 -3.15
N LEU A 9 -9.03 5.72 -2.95
CA LEU A 9 -7.61 5.85 -3.30
C LEU A 9 -7.41 6.00 -4.80
N PHE A 10 -8.15 5.25 -5.62
CA PHE A 10 -8.11 5.40 -7.07
C PHE A 10 -8.56 6.80 -7.50
N PHE A 11 -9.61 7.34 -6.89
CA PHE A 11 -10.08 8.69 -7.16
C PHE A 11 -9.04 9.76 -6.78
N ILE A 12 -8.40 9.62 -5.60
CA ILE A 12 -7.30 10.49 -5.19
C ILE A 12 -6.11 10.36 -6.14
N TYR A 13 -5.80 9.16 -6.63
CA TYR A 13 -4.77 8.93 -7.63
C TYR A 13 -5.07 9.70 -8.92
N VAL A 14 -6.30 9.60 -9.43
CA VAL A 14 -6.73 10.34 -10.63
C VAL A 14 -6.62 11.85 -10.41
N LEU A 15 -7.11 12.37 -9.27
CA LEU A 15 -7.01 13.79 -8.95
C LEU A 15 -5.56 14.28 -8.85
N THR A 16 -4.70 13.53 -8.17
CA THR A 16 -3.28 13.88 -8.01
C THR A 16 -2.52 13.77 -9.33
N ALA A 17 -2.86 12.80 -10.19
CA ALA A 17 -2.25 12.66 -11.51
C ALA A 17 -2.56 13.84 -12.45
N PHE A 18 -3.74 14.47 -12.33
CA PHE A 18 -4.06 15.67 -13.11
C PHE A 18 -3.49 16.96 -12.53
N THR A 19 -3.39 17.05 -11.20
CA THR A 19 -3.04 18.30 -10.51
C THR A 19 -1.54 18.46 -10.30
N VAL A 20 -0.81 17.35 -10.14
CA VAL A 20 0.56 17.34 -9.62
C VAL A 20 1.52 16.73 -10.65
N PRO A 21 2.75 17.26 -10.81
CA PRO A 21 3.78 16.67 -11.67
C PRO A 21 4.04 15.17 -11.39
N GLU A 22 4.24 14.37 -12.43
CA GLU A 22 4.43 12.91 -12.34
C GLU A 22 5.53 12.50 -11.35
N VAL A 23 6.59 13.29 -11.24
CA VAL A 23 7.71 13.05 -10.31
C VAL A 23 7.26 13.11 -8.85
N ILE A 24 6.39 14.06 -8.52
CA ILE A 24 5.87 14.23 -7.15
C ILE A 24 4.82 13.15 -6.87
N VAL A 25 3.96 12.82 -7.84
CA VAL A 25 3.02 11.69 -7.71
C VAL A 25 3.76 10.40 -7.38
N LYS A 26 4.79 10.04 -8.17
CA LYS A 26 5.64 8.86 -7.89
C LYS A 26 6.18 8.86 -6.45
N ARG A 27 6.76 9.97 -5.98
CA ARG A 27 7.33 10.06 -4.63
C ARG A 27 6.28 9.95 -3.52
N VAL A 28 5.16 10.66 -3.64
CA VAL A 28 4.10 10.69 -2.63
C VAL A 28 3.45 9.31 -2.49
N TRP A 29 3.14 8.67 -3.61
CA TRP A 29 2.50 7.35 -3.61
C TRP A 29 3.40 6.24 -3.09
N ILE A 30 4.71 6.32 -3.32
CA ILE A 30 5.67 5.37 -2.72
C ILE A 30 5.83 5.61 -1.22
N LEU A 31 5.89 6.87 -0.78
CA LEU A 31 5.96 7.22 0.64
C LEU A 31 4.71 6.73 1.39
N ALA A 32 3.53 6.91 0.81
CA ALA A 32 2.27 6.42 1.36
C ALA A 32 2.26 4.89 1.46
N TYR A 33 2.78 4.19 0.45
CA TYR A 33 2.91 2.73 0.49
C TYR A 33 3.85 2.26 1.60
N VAL A 34 5.04 2.85 1.68
CA VAL A 34 6.05 2.50 2.70
C VAL A 34 5.52 2.78 4.11
N SER A 35 4.85 3.90 4.33
CA SER A 35 4.27 4.21 5.64
C SER A 35 3.17 3.22 6.03
N ALA A 36 2.25 2.89 5.12
CA ALA A 36 1.22 1.89 5.36
C ALA A 36 1.81 0.50 5.64
N PHE A 37 2.89 0.14 4.95
CA PHE A 37 3.61 -1.12 5.16
C PHE A 37 4.27 -1.17 6.54
N ILE A 38 4.95 -0.10 6.97
CA ILE A 38 5.56 0.00 8.31
C ILE A 38 4.50 -0.14 9.39
N ILE A 39 3.36 0.55 9.28
CA ILE A 39 2.26 0.47 10.24
C ILE A 39 1.69 -0.96 10.30
N THR A 40 1.59 -1.63 9.15
CA THR A 40 1.15 -3.03 9.09
C THR A 40 2.13 -3.94 9.82
N ALA A 41 3.45 -3.78 9.60
CA ALA A 41 4.48 -4.56 10.27
C ALA A 41 4.48 -4.34 11.79
N VAL A 42 4.32 -3.08 12.24
CA VAL A 42 4.17 -2.74 13.66
C VAL A 42 2.92 -3.41 14.23
N SER A 43 1.79 -3.37 13.52
CA SER A 43 0.56 -4.02 13.96
C SER A 43 0.74 -5.53 14.15
N ILE A 44 1.43 -6.21 13.22
CA ILE A 44 1.77 -7.64 13.35
C ILE A 44 2.62 -7.90 14.60
N LEU A 45 3.65 -7.07 14.81
CA LEU A 45 4.57 -7.21 15.94
C LEU A 45 3.87 -7.04 17.28
N PHE A 46 2.96 -6.06 17.39
CA PHE A 46 2.14 -5.85 18.58
C PHE A 46 1.16 -7.00 18.81
N ILE A 47 0.45 -7.48 17.78
CA ILE A 47 -0.45 -8.64 17.90
C ILE A 47 0.32 -9.88 18.40
N SER A 48 1.49 -10.13 17.82
CA SER A 48 2.36 -11.25 18.19
C SER A 48 2.86 -11.15 19.64
N THR A 49 3.28 -9.96 20.06
CA THR A 49 3.86 -9.72 21.40
C THR A 49 2.78 -9.74 22.49
N SER A 50 1.63 -9.13 22.23
CA SER A 50 0.53 -9.05 23.19
C SER A 50 -0.33 -10.32 23.23
N LYS A 51 -0.06 -11.32 22.35
CA LYS A 51 -0.90 -12.51 22.13
C LYS A 51 -2.39 -12.14 22.03
N GLN A 52 -2.67 -10.98 21.42
CA GLN A 52 -4.02 -10.44 21.39
C GLN A 52 -4.88 -11.37 20.54
N THR A 53 -6.01 -11.81 21.07
CA THR A 53 -6.93 -12.69 20.34
C THR A 53 -7.99 -11.86 19.63
N VAL A 54 -8.51 -12.38 18.51
CA VAL A 54 -9.50 -11.70 17.66
C VAL A 54 -10.79 -11.34 18.41
N LEU A 55 -11.07 -12.00 19.53
CA LEU A 55 -12.31 -11.88 20.31
C LEU A 55 -12.20 -10.95 21.54
N MET A 56 -11.11 -10.21 21.69
CA MET A 56 -10.96 -9.31 22.84
C MET A 56 -11.98 -8.16 22.79
N GLN A 57 -12.59 -7.91 23.96
CA GLN A 57 -13.73 -7.05 24.27
C GLN A 57 -13.75 -5.71 23.50
N GLU A 58 -14.92 -5.34 22.96
CA GLU A 58 -15.16 -4.14 22.12
C GLU A 58 -14.77 -2.80 22.77
N SER A 59 -14.41 -2.79 24.05
CA SER A 59 -13.97 -1.62 24.80
C SER A 59 -12.47 -1.32 24.71
N GLN A 60 -11.67 -2.13 24.00
CA GLN A 60 -10.23 -1.90 23.82
C GLN A 60 -9.85 -1.74 22.35
N LEU A 61 -8.95 -0.80 22.08
CA LEU A 61 -8.42 -0.55 20.75
C LEU A 61 -7.68 -1.80 20.25
N ASN A 62 -8.27 -2.51 19.30
CA ASN A 62 -7.75 -3.78 18.81
C ASN A 62 -6.79 -3.55 17.63
N TRP A 63 -5.53 -3.97 17.80
CA TRP A 63 -4.50 -3.90 16.76
C TRP A 63 -4.85 -4.70 15.50
N TYR A 64 -5.77 -5.67 15.59
CA TYR A 64 -6.31 -6.35 14.41
C TYR A 64 -7.05 -5.41 13.46
N TYR A 65 -7.74 -4.37 13.96
CA TYR A 65 -8.39 -3.39 13.07
C TYR A 65 -7.36 -2.55 12.32
N PHE A 66 -6.25 -2.18 12.99
CA PHE A 66 -5.12 -1.52 12.33
C PHE A 66 -4.48 -2.41 11.27
N LEU A 67 -4.24 -3.68 11.61
CA LEU A 67 -3.71 -4.65 10.66
C LEU A 67 -4.62 -4.83 9.44
N TYR A 68 -5.93 -4.94 9.65
CA TYR A 68 -6.89 -5.09 8.57
C TYR A 68 -6.97 -3.84 7.69
N LEU A 69 -7.05 -2.65 8.29
CA LEU A 69 -7.15 -1.39 7.57
C LEU A 69 -5.85 -1.05 6.82
N PHE A 70 -4.71 -1.06 7.51
CA PHE A 70 -3.42 -0.73 6.90
C PHE A 70 -2.90 -1.84 5.99
N GLY A 71 -3.21 -3.11 6.29
CA GLY A 71 -2.88 -4.24 5.42
C GLY A 71 -3.63 -4.17 4.10
N SER A 72 -4.95 -3.93 4.12
CA SER A 72 -5.73 -3.75 2.89
C SER A 72 -5.30 -2.49 2.12
N MET A 73 -5.04 -1.38 2.83
CA MET A 73 -4.52 -0.15 2.23
C MET A 73 -3.14 -0.34 1.59
N SER A 74 -2.24 -1.10 2.23
CA SER A 74 -0.90 -1.41 1.71
C SER A 74 -0.99 -2.22 0.40
N LEU A 75 -1.89 -3.21 0.30
CA LEU A 75 -2.11 -3.96 -0.94
C LEU A 75 -2.56 -3.06 -2.09
N ILE A 76 -3.53 -2.18 -1.83
CA ILE A 76 -4.08 -1.27 -2.83
C ILE A 76 -3.01 -0.25 -3.28
N LEU A 77 -2.29 0.33 -2.33
CA LEU A 77 -1.18 1.24 -2.60
C LEU A 77 -0.06 0.54 -3.39
N GLY A 78 0.19 -0.74 -3.12
CA GLY A 78 1.13 -1.57 -3.87
C GLY A 78 0.72 -1.72 -5.34
N LEU A 79 -0.55 -2.07 -5.59
CA LEU A 79 -1.10 -2.19 -6.95
C LEU A 79 -1.01 -0.86 -7.72
N ILE A 80 -1.36 0.25 -7.08
CA ILE A 80 -1.27 1.58 -7.69
C ILE A 80 0.19 1.93 -8.00
N ASN A 81 1.14 1.65 -7.09
CA ASN A 81 2.55 1.89 -7.37
C ASN A 81 3.07 1.04 -8.53
N VAL A 82 2.74 -0.25 -8.59
CA VAL A 82 3.10 -1.11 -9.74
C VAL A 82 2.55 -0.52 -11.05
N TRP A 83 1.33 0.00 -11.04
CA TRP A 83 0.72 0.65 -12.20
C TRP A 83 1.42 1.95 -12.62
N ILE A 84 1.84 2.77 -11.64
CA ILE A 84 2.61 4.01 -11.87
C ILE A 84 3.97 3.69 -12.51
N TYR A 85 4.66 2.66 -12.03
CA TYR A 85 5.98 2.25 -12.52
C TYR A 85 5.95 1.27 -13.69
N ARG A 86 4.78 0.93 -14.23
CA ARG A 86 4.63 -0.15 -15.23
C ARG A 86 5.58 -0.04 -16.43
N LYS A 87 5.82 1.17 -16.95
CA LYS A 87 6.70 1.40 -18.11
C LYS A 87 8.18 1.17 -17.74
N ASP A 88 8.57 1.63 -16.56
CA ASP A 88 9.93 1.49 -16.05
C ASP A 88 10.22 0.02 -15.71
N LEU A 89 9.26 -0.69 -15.10
CA LEU A 89 9.35 -2.12 -14.78
C LEU A 89 9.41 -3.00 -16.04
N LEU A 90 8.56 -2.74 -17.04
CA LEU A 90 8.60 -3.46 -18.31
C LEU A 90 9.91 -3.25 -19.05
N LYS A 91 10.47 -2.03 -19.00
CA LYS A 91 11.78 -1.73 -19.60
C LYS A 91 12.90 -2.53 -18.94
N ILE A 92 12.95 -2.59 -17.60
CA ILE A 92 13.94 -3.39 -16.87
C ILE A 92 13.84 -4.86 -17.26
N PHE A 93 12.62 -5.40 -17.31
CA PHE A 93 12.39 -6.80 -17.66
C PHE A 93 12.76 -7.13 -19.11
N SER A 94 12.45 -6.24 -20.06
CA SER A 94 12.84 -6.41 -21.47
C SER A 94 14.34 -6.20 -21.70
N SER A 95 15.00 -5.36 -20.92
CA SER A 95 16.44 -5.13 -21.01
C SER A 95 17.26 -6.28 -20.39
N SER A 96 16.72 -6.97 -19.38
CA SER A 96 17.33 -8.23 -18.89
C SER A 96 17.30 -9.33 -19.96
N GLU A 97 16.22 -9.46 -20.73
CA GLU A 97 16.14 -10.47 -21.82
C GLU A 97 17.11 -10.19 -22.98
N GLN A 98 17.46 -8.92 -23.23
CA GLN A 98 18.42 -8.56 -24.29
C GLN A 98 19.89 -8.77 -23.88
N THR A 99 20.19 -8.91 -22.59
CA THR A 99 21.57 -9.12 -22.12
C THR A 99 21.92 -10.62 -22.10
N GLU A 100 20.94 -11.51 -22.30
CA GLU A 100 21.10 -12.96 -22.26
C GLU A 100 21.20 -13.63 -23.65
N ASN A 101 21.19 -12.86 -24.75
CA ASN A 101 21.35 -13.35 -26.13
C ASN A 101 22.63 -12.85 -26.79
#